data_AF-A0A2M8NFQ0-F1
#
_entry.id   AF-A0A2M8NFQ0-F1
#
_cell.length_a   1.000
_cell.length_b   1.000
_cell.length_c   1.000
_cell.angle_alpha   90.00
_cell.angle_beta   90.00
_cell.angle_gamma   90.00
#
_symmetry.space_group_name_H-M   'P 1'
#
loop_
_entity.id
_entity.type
_entity.pdbx_description
1 polymer ?
#
loop_
_entity_poly.entity_id
_entity_poly.type
_entity_poly.pdbx_seq_one_letter_code
_entity_poly.pdbx_strand_id
1 'polypeptide(L)'
;PGTVPGEGQRAADVLARYHLDEARLRRLWDETLRRFRTEPDRRQPLSQVIQQVLADHAIVILSFAQENVAETPYFLLNEILTRLRQVIHRSFQDGRASNALVLLDEAHLFAGEHADDTGDGARTRSLLAQSIRMTGKYGVGWMFITQTLHDFDKTILRQLQVKIFGQGFKLGA
;
A
#
# COMPACT_ATOMS: atom_id res chain seq x y z
N PRO A 1 15.76 -3.45 21.15
CA PRO A 1 15.25 -4.71 21.77
C PRO A 1 13.81 -4.96 21.34
N GLY A 2 13.58 -6.05 20.60
CA GLY A 2 12.24 -6.47 20.15
C GLY A 2 12.08 -6.60 18.63
N THR A 3 13.06 -7.14 17.91
CA THR A 3 12.82 -7.64 16.55
C THR A 3 12.03 -8.94 16.67
N VAL A 4 10.79 -8.94 16.19
CA VAL A 4 9.96 -10.14 16.11
C VAL A 4 10.67 -11.17 15.20
N PRO A 5 10.65 -12.48 15.51
CA PRO A 5 11.30 -13.49 14.67
C PRO A 5 10.80 -13.39 13.22
N GLY A 6 11.72 -13.17 12.26
CA GLY A 6 11.42 -13.11 10.83
C GLY A 6 11.67 -11.76 10.12
N GLU A 7 12.23 -10.74 10.77
CA GLU A 7 12.60 -9.48 10.09
C GLU A 7 13.95 -9.55 9.36
N GLY A 8 14.97 -10.19 9.93
CA GLY A 8 16.29 -10.31 9.30
C GLY A 8 16.27 -11.10 7.98
N GLN A 9 15.46 -12.16 7.93
CA GLN A 9 15.27 -12.96 6.72
C GLN A 9 14.45 -12.23 5.65
N ARG A 10 13.56 -11.30 6.06
CA ARG A 10 12.80 -10.46 5.15
C ARG A 10 13.60 -9.32 4.54
N ALA A 11 14.57 -8.75 5.26
CA ALA A 11 15.47 -7.77 4.66
C ALA A 11 16.20 -8.38 3.46
N ALA A 12 16.66 -9.63 3.58
CA ALA A 12 17.24 -10.39 2.48
C ALA A 12 16.24 -10.65 1.35
N ASP A 13 14.98 -11.01 1.66
CA ASP A 13 13.93 -11.17 0.64
C ASP A 13 13.60 -9.87 -0.12
N VAL A 14 13.58 -8.73 0.58
CA VAL A 14 13.35 -7.42 -0.03
C VAL A 14 14.53 -7.01 -0.91
N LEU A 15 15.76 -7.22 -0.45
CA LEU A 15 16.97 -6.98 -1.24
C LEU A 15 16.99 -7.82 -2.52
N ALA A 16 16.66 -9.11 -2.40
CA ALA A 16 16.58 -10.03 -3.53
C ALA A 16 15.44 -9.67 -4.50
N ARG A 17 14.31 -9.14 -4.01
CA ARG A 17 13.13 -8.81 -4.83
C ARG A 17 13.26 -7.54 -5.66
N TYR A 18 14.04 -6.55 -5.20
CA TYR A 18 14.11 -5.24 -5.84
C TYR A 18 15.48 -4.90 -6.45
N HIS A 19 16.44 -5.83 -6.45
CA HIS A 19 17.80 -5.60 -6.95
C HIS A 19 18.47 -4.33 -6.38
N LEU A 20 18.11 -3.98 -5.14
CA LEU A 20 18.64 -2.80 -4.46
C LEU A 20 19.92 -3.17 -3.70
N ASP A 21 20.95 -2.33 -3.79
CA ASP A 21 22.14 -2.42 -2.93
C ASP A 21 21.73 -2.19 -1.47
N GLU A 22 22.29 -2.97 -0.53
CA GLU A 22 21.94 -2.96 0.90
C GLU A 22 22.10 -1.56 1.51
N ALA A 23 23.13 -0.82 1.09
CA ALA A 23 23.37 0.54 1.53
C ALA A 23 22.32 1.55 1.00
N ARG A 24 21.74 1.29 -0.17
CA ARG A 24 20.68 2.12 -0.75
C ARG A 24 19.32 1.79 -0.13
N LEU A 25 19.02 0.50 0.07
CA LEU A 25 17.82 0.07 0.76
C LEU A 25 17.80 0.61 2.20
N ARG A 26 18.89 0.46 2.96
CA ARG A 26 18.97 1.00 4.33
C ARG A 26 18.73 2.49 4.38
N ARG A 27 19.32 3.27 3.46
CA ARG A 27 19.12 4.73 3.40
C ARG A 27 17.67 5.11 3.11
N LEU A 28 17.08 4.54 2.05
CA LEU A 28 15.68 4.76 1.71
C LEU A 28 14.77 4.34 2.87
N TRP A 29 15.02 3.16 3.45
CA TRP A 29 14.26 2.62 4.56
C TRP A 29 14.35 3.49 5.83
N ASP A 30 15.54 3.93 6.22
CA ASP A 30 15.74 4.78 7.41
C ASP A 30 15.20 6.21 7.21
N GLU A 31 15.23 6.72 5.98
CA GLU A 31 14.60 7.99 5.63
C GLU A 31 13.07 7.89 5.68
N THR A 32 12.51 6.87 5.03
CA THR A 32 11.08 6.57 5.05
C THR A 32 10.58 6.31 6.48
N LEU A 33 11.27 5.48 7.28
CA LEU A 33 10.88 5.16 8.66
C LEU A 33 10.90 6.36 9.60
N ARG A 34 11.77 7.35 9.37
CA ARG A 34 11.78 8.59 10.16
C ARG A 34 10.49 9.39 9.97
N ARG A 35 9.82 9.24 8.83
CA ARG A 35 8.60 9.97 8.45
C ARG A 35 7.32 9.32 8.98
N PHE A 36 7.34 8.03 9.33
CA PHE A 36 6.21 7.30 9.93
C PHE A 36 6.13 7.37 11.47
N ARG A 37 6.86 8.29 12.11
CA ARG A 37 6.86 8.44 13.57
C ARG A 37 5.75 9.40 14.02
N THR A 38 4.80 8.89 14.80
CA THR A 38 3.80 9.70 15.54
C THR A 38 4.39 10.37 16.78
N GLU A 39 5.46 9.81 17.36
CA GLU A 39 6.22 10.37 18.48
C GLU A 39 7.74 10.27 18.20
N PRO A 40 8.56 11.29 18.55
CA PRO A 40 10.01 11.18 18.49
C PRO A 40 10.47 9.94 19.28
N ASP A 41 11.23 9.06 18.63
CA ASP A 41 11.80 7.81 19.19
C ASP A 41 10.89 6.63 19.47
N ARG A 42 9.60 6.69 19.15
CA ARG A 42 8.73 5.51 19.17
C ARG A 42 8.49 4.96 17.76
N ARG A 43 9.38 4.05 17.32
CA ARG A 43 9.16 3.30 16.07
C ARG A 43 8.10 2.23 16.32
N GLN A 44 6.97 2.29 15.59
CA GLN A 44 5.98 1.21 15.57
C GLN A 44 6.14 0.39 14.29
N PRO A 45 6.22 -0.95 14.37
CA PRO A 45 6.22 -1.82 13.19
C PRO A 45 4.93 -1.63 12.38
N LEU A 46 5.03 -1.65 11.05
CA LEU A 46 3.87 -1.50 10.18
C LEU A 46 2.77 -2.55 10.46
N SER A 47 3.14 -3.77 10.86
CA SER A 47 2.16 -4.78 11.25
C SER A 47 1.34 -4.38 12.48
N GLN A 48 1.93 -3.66 13.43
CA GLN A 48 1.24 -3.15 14.61
C GLN A 48 0.30 -2.01 14.24
N VAL A 49 0.76 -1.10 13.37
CA VAL A 49 -0.09 -0.03 12.81
C VAL A 49 -1.30 -0.62 12.08
N ILE A 50 -1.10 -1.64 11.25
CA ILE A 50 -2.21 -2.35 10.59
C ILE A 50 -3.13 -3.01 11.62
N GLN A 51 -2.59 -3.65 12.66
CA GLN A 51 -3.41 -4.26 13.71
C GLN A 51 -4.28 -3.23 14.45
N GLN A 52 -3.78 -2.02 14.71
CA GLN A 52 -4.58 -0.95 15.31
C GLN A 52 -5.78 -0.59 14.44
N VAL A 53 -5.63 -0.59 13.11
CA VAL A 53 -6.76 -0.38 12.20
C VAL A 53 -7.74 -1.55 12.25
N LEU A 54 -7.23 -2.78 12.17
CA LEU A 54 -8.08 -3.98 12.03
C LEU A 54 -8.77 -4.41 13.32
N ALA A 55 -8.17 -4.14 14.49
CA ALA A 55 -8.67 -4.59 15.79
C ALA A 55 -9.22 -3.44 16.63
N ASP A 56 -8.54 -2.28 16.61
CA ASP A 56 -8.89 -1.13 17.46
C ASP A 56 -9.70 -0.07 16.70
N HIS A 57 -10.03 -0.33 15.43
CA HIS A 57 -10.74 0.60 14.53
C HIS A 57 -10.07 1.98 14.42
N ALA A 58 -8.75 2.02 14.58
CA ALA A 58 -7.98 3.25 14.47
C ALA A 58 -8.02 3.80 13.04
N ILE A 59 -8.08 5.13 12.91
CA ILE A 59 -7.86 5.83 11.65
C ILE A 59 -6.37 6.12 11.53
N VAL A 60 -5.73 5.58 10.50
CA VAL A 60 -4.30 5.79 10.23
C VAL A 60 -4.17 6.49 8.88
N ILE A 61 -3.44 7.60 8.87
CA ILE A 61 -3.11 8.35 7.65
C ILE A 61 -1.61 8.21 7.40
N LEU A 62 -1.26 7.67 6.24
CA LEU A 62 0.12 7.60 5.75
C LEU A 62 0.31 8.72 4.72
N SER A 63 1.06 9.76 5.08
CA SER A 63 1.31 10.89 4.19
C SER A 63 2.65 10.74 3.47
N PHE A 64 2.60 10.86 2.13
CA PHE A 64 3.78 10.88 1.25
C PHE A 64 4.08 12.29 0.72
N ALA A 65 3.45 13.32 1.28
CA ALA A 65 3.42 14.70 0.74
C ALA A 65 4.77 15.42 0.61
N GLN A 66 5.87 14.84 1.09
CA GLN A 66 7.23 15.40 0.99
C GLN A 66 8.14 14.65 0.03
N GLU A 67 7.63 13.62 -0.64
CA GLU A 67 8.34 12.95 -1.72
C GLU A 67 8.01 13.69 -3.01
N ASN A 68 9.03 14.00 -3.82
CA ASN A 68 8.76 14.22 -5.24
C ASN A 68 7.98 12.98 -5.68
N VAL A 69 6.77 13.14 -6.19
CA VAL A 69 5.87 12.03 -6.54
C VAL A 69 6.54 11.03 -7.51
N ALA A 70 7.50 11.52 -8.32
CA ALA A 70 8.36 10.70 -9.18
C ALA A 70 9.32 9.75 -8.41
N GLU A 71 9.55 9.99 -7.13
CA GLU A 71 10.44 9.23 -6.25
C GLU A 71 9.70 8.47 -5.14
N THR A 72 8.37 8.59 -5.00
CA THR A 72 7.65 7.75 -4.03
C THR A 72 7.89 6.30 -4.39
N PRO A 73 8.69 5.57 -3.60
CA PRO A 73 9.25 4.36 -4.14
C PRO A 73 8.16 3.32 -4.23
N TYR A 74 7.90 2.80 -5.43
CA TYR A 74 6.99 1.66 -5.63
C TYR A 74 7.30 0.51 -4.65
N PHE A 75 8.57 0.35 -4.22
CA PHE A 75 8.95 -0.61 -3.18
C PHE A 75 8.21 -0.40 -1.85
N LEU A 76 8.01 0.85 -1.42
CA LEU A 76 7.41 1.17 -0.13
C LEU A 76 5.93 0.82 -0.14
N LEU A 77 5.21 1.25 -1.19
CA LEU A 77 3.82 0.89 -1.35
C LEU A 77 3.66 -0.62 -1.47
N ASN A 78 4.52 -1.29 -2.23
CA ASN A 78 4.50 -2.76 -2.34
C ASN A 78 4.72 -3.45 -1.00
N GLU A 79 5.65 -2.96 -0.17
CA GLU A 79 5.85 -3.52 1.17
C GLU A 79 4.62 -3.28 2.04
N ILE A 80 4.01 -2.09 1.99
CA ILE A 80 2.78 -1.79 2.72
C ILE A 80 1.66 -2.73 2.32
N LEU A 81 1.39 -2.87 1.02
CA LEU A 81 0.36 -3.75 0.48
C LEU A 81 0.62 -5.22 0.83
N THR A 82 1.88 -5.66 0.75
CA THR A 82 2.29 -7.02 1.11
C THR A 82 2.01 -7.29 2.60
N ARG A 83 2.40 -6.37 3.49
CA ARG A 83 2.17 -6.51 4.92
C ARG A 83 0.70 -6.45 5.28
N LEU A 84 -0.04 -5.51 4.68
CA LEU A 84 -1.48 -5.39 4.83
C LEU A 84 -2.18 -6.71 4.52
N ARG A 85 -1.90 -7.31 3.36
CA ARG A 85 -2.43 -8.63 2.97
C ARG A 85 -2.08 -9.72 3.98
N GLN A 86 -0.83 -9.79 4.44
CA GLN A 86 -0.40 -10.80 5.41
C GLN A 86 -1.10 -10.67 6.76
N VAL A 87 -1.32 -9.45 7.24
CA VAL A 87 -1.99 -9.21 8.53
C VAL A 87 -3.49 -9.48 8.41
N ILE A 88 -4.14 -9.01 7.34
CA ILE A 88 -5.57 -9.30 7.07
C ILE A 88 -5.79 -10.81 6.96
N HIS A 89 -4.95 -11.52 6.19
CA HIS A 89 -5.11 -12.96 5.99
C HIS A 89 -5.00 -13.74 7.31
N ARG A 90 -4.02 -13.39 8.15
CA ARG A 90 -3.87 -14.00 9.48
C ARG A 90 -5.05 -13.68 10.39
N SER A 91 -5.47 -12.41 10.46
CA SER A 91 -6.66 -12.00 11.22
C SER A 91 -7.90 -12.80 10.84
N PHE A 92 -8.09 -13.05 9.54
CA PHE A 92 -9.19 -13.86 9.04
C PHE A 92 -9.07 -15.35 9.43
N GLN A 93 -7.86 -15.92 9.35
CA GLN A 93 -7.60 -17.30 9.82
C GLN A 93 -7.90 -17.46 11.31
N ASP A 94 -7.69 -16.41 12.10
CA ASP A 94 -8.03 -16.34 13.53
C ASP A 94 -9.53 -16.08 13.79
N GLY A 95 -10.37 -16.11 12.75
CA GLY A 95 -11.83 -15.95 12.85
C GLY A 95 -12.31 -14.51 13.05
N ARG A 96 -11.44 -13.50 12.84
CA ARG A 96 -11.79 -12.09 13.03
C ARG A 96 -12.08 -11.41 11.70
N ALA A 97 -13.26 -10.81 11.58
CA ALA A 97 -13.59 -9.93 10.46
C ALA A 97 -12.86 -8.58 10.64
N SER A 98 -12.17 -8.14 9.59
CA SER A 98 -11.32 -6.94 9.66
C SER A 98 -12.09 -5.62 9.55
N ASN A 99 -13.26 -5.62 8.89
CA ASN A 99 -14.13 -4.46 8.64
C ASN A 99 -13.37 -3.12 8.52
N ALA A 100 -12.45 -3.05 7.57
CA ALA A 100 -11.54 -1.91 7.39
C ALA A 100 -11.66 -1.36 5.97
N LEU A 101 -11.39 -0.06 5.82
CA LEU A 101 -11.33 0.60 4.52
C LEU A 101 -9.90 1.04 4.25
N VAL A 102 -9.37 0.64 3.09
CA VAL A 102 -8.08 1.11 2.59
C VAL A 102 -8.37 2.18 1.54
N LEU A 103 -7.86 3.40 1.77
CA LEU A 103 -8.03 4.52 0.86
C LEU A 103 -6.68 4.88 0.23
N LEU A 104 -6.65 4.96 -1.09
CA LEU A 104 -5.51 5.46 -1.85
C LEU A 104 -5.88 6.77 -2.51
N ASP A 105 -5.18 7.82 -2.11
CA ASP A 105 -5.25 9.12 -2.78
C ASP A 105 -4.26 9.18 -3.95
N GLU A 106 -4.57 10.02 -4.94
CA GLU A 106 -3.86 10.13 -6.21
C GLU A 106 -3.51 8.77 -6.84
N ALA A 107 -4.51 7.89 -6.86
CA ALA A 107 -4.33 6.49 -7.22
C ALA A 107 -3.79 6.28 -8.64
N HIS A 108 -3.93 7.25 -9.55
CA HIS A 108 -3.34 7.19 -10.89
C HIS A 108 -1.81 7.03 -10.90
N LEU A 109 -1.11 7.46 -9.83
CA LEU A 109 0.33 7.30 -9.69
C LEU A 109 0.78 5.83 -9.53
N PHE A 110 -0.10 5.01 -8.93
CA PHE A 110 0.23 3.63 -8.55
C PHE A 110 -0.63 2.58 -9.26
N ALA A 111 -1.82 2.98 -9.70
CA ALA A 111 -2.78 2.17 -10.42
C ALA A 111 -3.02 2.72 -11.85
N GLY A 112 -2.07 3.49 -12.37
CA GLY A 112 -2.11 4.03 -13.73
C GLY A 112 -1.57 3.05 -14.79
N GLU A 113 -1.99 3.19 -16.05
CA GLU A 113 -1.46 2.42 -17.19
C GLU A 113 0.02 2.75 -17.44
N HIS A 114 0.44 4.01 -17.21
CA HIS A 114 1.84 4.46 -17.28
C HIS A 114 2.75 3.84 -16.20
N ALA A 115 2.19 3.20 -15.16
CA ALA A 115 3.01 2.47 -14.18
C ALA A 115 3.73 1.26 -14.81
N ASP A 116 3.29 0.80 -15.97
CA ASP A 116 3.90 -0.34 -16.68
C ASP A 116 5.26 0.02 -17.33
N ASP A 117 5.63 1.30 -17.41
CA ASP A 117 6.93 1.75 -17.96
C ASP A 117 8.12 1.34 -17.08
N THR A 118 7.86 0.88 -15.85
CA THR A 118 8.87 0.30 -14.95
C THR A 118 8.43 -1.08 -14.45
N GLY A 119 9.39 -1.99 -14.27
CA GLY A 119 9.10 -3.33 -13.72
C GLY A 119 8.46 -3.31 -12.33
N ASP A 120 8.69 -2.24 -11.55
CA ASP A 120 8.14 -2.05 -10.22
C ASP A 120 6.69 -1.53 -10.23
N GLY A 121 6.33 -0.66 -11.17
CA GLY A 121 4.96 -0.16 -11.28
C GLY A 121 3.99 -1.23 -11.78
N ALA A 122 4.37 -2.03 -12.79
CA ALA A 122 3.58 -3.19 -13.24
C ALA A 122 3.33 -4.20 -12.11
N ARG A 123 4.35 -4.43 -11.27
CA ARG A 123 4.24 -5.29 -10.07
C ARG A 123 3.27 -4.69 -9.05
N THR A 124 3.36 -3.39 -8.79
CA THR A 124 2.49 -2.67 -7.86
C THR A 124 1.03 -2.77 -8.29
N ARG A 125 0.76 -2.55 -9.58
CA ARG A 125 -0.57 -2.68 -10.17
C ARG A 125 -1.15 -4.08 -10.02
N SER A 126 -0.36 -5.11 -10.34
CA SER A 126 -0.75 -6.51 -10.14
C SER A 126 -1.04 -6.82 -8.66
N LEU A 127 -0.19 -6.32 -7.75
CA LEU A 127 -0.36 -6.48 -6.32
C LEU A 127 -1.64 -5.80 -5.81
N LEU A 128 -1.95 -4.59 -6.29
CA LEU A 128 -3.20 -3.87 -5.98
C LEU A 128 -4.42 -4.65 -6.45
N ALA A 129 -4.45 -5.08 -7.72
CA ALA A 129 -5.55 -5.85 -8.27
C ALA A 129 -5.79 -7.16 -7.49
N GLN A 130 -4.72 -7.84 -7.09
CA GLN A 130 -4.83 -9.02 -6.21
C GLN A 130 -5.31 -8.67 -4.81
N SER A 131 -4.83 -7.56 -4.24
CA SER A 131 -5.20 -7.13 -2.88
C SER A 131 -6.70 -6.87 -2.79
N ILE A 132 -7.27 -6.12 -3.73
CA ILE A 132 -8.72 -5.82 -3.79
C ILE A 132 -9.53 -7.12 -3.79
N ARG A 133 -9.21 -8.03 -4.71
CA ARG A 133 -9.91 -9.31 -4.84
C ARG A 133 -9.78 -10.17 -3.58
N MET A 134 -8.56 -10.25 -3.04
CA MET A 134 -8.28 -11.16 -1.92
C MET A 134 -8.82 -10.66 -0.60
N THR A 135 -8.82 -9.35 -0.33
CA THR A 135 -9.24 -8.82 0.97
C THR A 135 -10.72 -8.47 1.01
N GLY A 136 -11.38 -8.35 -0.15
CA GLY A 136 -12.83 -8.18 -0.22
C GLY A 136 -13.59 -9.34 0.46
N LYS A 137 -13.13 -10.58 0.28
CA LYS A 137 -13.67 -11.76 1.00
C LYS A 137 -13.40 -11.76 2.51
N TYR A 138 -12.53 -10.87 2.99
CA TYR A 138 -12.16 -10.73 4.41
C TYR A 138 -12.80 -9.49 5.06
N GLY A 139 -13.74 -8.83 4.36
CA GLY A 139 -14.43 -7.65 4.87
C GLY A 139 -13.57 -6.38 4.84
N VAL A 140 -12.56 -6.31 3.96
CA VAL A 140 -11.77 -5.10 3.75
C VAL A 140 -12.16 -4.45 2.43
N GLY A 141 -12.67 -3.22 2.52
CA GLY A 141 -13.02 -2.38 1.37
C GLY A 141 -11.82 -1.61 0.83
N TRP A 142 -11.90 -1.22 -0.43
CA TRP A 142 -10.91 -0.37 -1.10
C TRP A 142 -11.58 0.83 -1.74
N MET A 143 -11.01 2.01 -1.52
CA MET A 143 -11.42 3.26 -2.13
C MET A 143 -10.21 3.89 -2.83
N PHE A 144 -10.43 4.38 -4.05
CA PHE A 144 -9.42 5.06 -4.85
C PHE A 144 -9.94 6.45 -5.17
N ILE A 145 -9.12 7.46 -4.91
CA ILE A 145 -9.34 8.84 -5.32
C ILE A 145 -8.32 9.13 -6.44
N THR A 146 -8.80 9.62 -7.58
CA THR A 146 -7.95 9.97 -8.72
C THR A 146 -8.59 11.11 -9.49
N GLN A 147 -7.78 12.02 -10.04
CA GLN A 147 -8.25 13.16 -10.85
C GLN A 147 -8.66 12.76 -12.27
N THR A 148 -8.07 11.70 -12.82
CA THR A 148 -8.34 11.21 -14.18
C THR A 148 -8.60 9.70 -14.15
N LEU A 149 -9.60 9.28 -14.93
CA LEU A 149 -9.92 7.87 -15.18
C LEU A 149 -9.29 7.33 -16.45
N HIS A 150 -8.83 8.21 -17.34
CA HIS A 150 -8.22 7.82 -18.61
C HIS A 150 -7.03 6.91 -18.34
N ASP A 151 -6.18 7.32 -17.41
CA ASP A 151 -4.94 6.62 -17.11
C ASP A 151 -5.12 5.53 -16.06
N PHE A 152 -6.29 5.40 -15.43
CA PHE A 152 -6.51 4.41 -14.37
C PHE A 152 -6.74 3.01 -14.95
N ASP A 153 -6.11 2.00 -14.33
CA ASP A 153 -6.14 0.61 -14.75
C ASP A 153 -7.58 0.07 -14.84
N LYS A 154 -7.96 -0.37 -16.05
CA LYS A 154 -9.32 -0.85 -16.33
C LYS A 154 -9.66 -2.14 -15.59
N THR A 155 -8.68 -2.96 -15.23
CA THR A 155 -8.90 -4.21 -14.49
C THR A 155 -9.21 -3.96 -13.02
N ILE A 156 -8.55 -2.98 -12.40
CA ILE A 156 -8.87 -2.48 -11.06
C ILE A 156 -10.23 -1.80 -11.10
N LEU A 157 -10.48 -0.92 -12.07
CA LEU A 157 -11.75 -0.20 -12.20
C LEU A 157 -12.97 -1.12 -12.30
N ARG A 158 -12.85 -2.24 -13.03
CA ARG A 158 -13.90 -3.26 -13.15
C ARG A 158 -14.19 -3.99 -11.84
N GLN A 159 -13.23 -4.08 -10.93
CA GLN A 159 -13.42 -4.70 -9.62
C GLN A 159 -14.11 -3.79 -8.61
N LEU A 160 -14.11 -2.47 -8.85
CA LEU A 160 -14.77 -1.49 -7.99
C LEU A 160 -16.28 -1.46 -8.26
N GLN A 161 -17.07 -1.77 -7.23
CA GLN A 161 -18.53 -1.84 -7.32
C GLN A 161 -19.19 -0.47 -7.31
N VAL A 162 -18.71 0.43 -6.46
CA VAL A 162 -19.22 1.79 -6.33
C VAL A 162 -18.27 2.76 -7.03
N LYS A 163 -18.84 3.66 -7.83
CA LYS A 163 -18.09 4.72 -8.54
C LYS A 163 -18.80 6.04 -8.30
N ILE A 164 -18.07 7.01 -7.78
CA ILE A 164 -18.58 8.36 -7.49
C ILE A 164 -17.82 9.33 -8.39
N PHE A 165 -18.54 10.15 -9.14
CA PHE A 165 -17.95 11.12 -10.06
C PHE A 165 -18.26 12.53 -9.59
N GLY A 166 -17.21 13.33 -9.35
CA GLY A 166 -17.35 14.75 -9.01
C GLY A 166 -17.66 15.60 -10.25
N GLN A 167 -18.27 16.77 -10.04
CA GLN A 167 -18.54 17.74 -11.10
C GLN A 167 -17.22 18.21 -11.74
N GLY A 168 -17.09 18.07 -13.07
CA GLY A 168 -15.88 18.44 -13.81
C GLY A 168 -15.03 17.26 -14.34
N PHE A 169 -15.36 16.01 -13.97
CA PHE A 169 -14.78 14.83 -14.61
C PHE A 169 -15.24 14.72 -16.06
N LYS A 170 -14.38 15.12 -17.00
CA LYS A 170 -14.54 14.79 -18.41
C LYS A 170 -14.25 13.29 -18.57
N LEU A 171 -15.27 12.46 -18.49
CA LEU A 171 -15.23 11.14 -19.12
C LEU A 171 -15.00 11.42 -20.61
N GLY A 172 -13.79 11.14 -21.10
CA GLY A 172 -13.34 11.54 -22.43
C GLY A 172 -14.37 11.21 -23.52
N ALA A 173 -14.58 12.19 -24.40
CA ALA A 173 -15.22 12.01 -25.69
C ALA A 173 -14.25 11.33 -26.67
#